data_AF-A0A448UZY3-F1
#
_entry.id   AF-A0A448UZY3-F1
#
_cell.length_a   1.000
_cell.length_b   1.000
_cell.length_c   1.000
_cell.angle_alpha   90.00
_cell.angle_beta   90.00
_cell.angle_gamma   90.00
#
_symmetry.space_group_name_H-M   'P 1'
#
loop_
_entity.id
_entity.type
_entity.pdbx_description
1 polymer ?
#
loop_
_entity_poly.entity_id
_entity_poly.type
_entity_poly.pdbx_seq_one_letter_code
_entity_poly.pdbx_strand_id
1 'polypeptide(L)'
;MRKLLGYFFKRDQVVLLSAFGISLLACLISRANAAPEVTLFAAMAIYVAAVAGGIVVLARDYRAFCGDRSPFFAALPLTGRQVVGARFAYLGLLLLLMSLIGAFMGARLLVLFSAAIGGQLNFVIEQLKVMYSQPSGIALIGSLFLLNLGTQVALWLFAVSVGSERTLRRFSFGGPVLVYILTALGIGAIDTLLGALFPFGFVFEWGRGFFFGAIQPEQELFGLPLTIWIVSALCVALGLWRSAYSHNQKLSAY
;
A
#
# COMPACT_ATOMS: atom_id res chain seq x y z
N MET A 1 -4.66 19.36 14.80
CA MET A 1 -4.42 18.04 14.17
C MET A 1 -4.83 16.85 15.04
N ARG A 2 -4.43 16.74 16.32
CA ARG A 2 -4.74 15.58 17.20
C ARG A 2 -6.22 15.16 17.24
N LYS A 3 -7.16 16.12 17.35
CA LYS A 3 -8.60 15.83 17.37
C LYS A 3 -9.14 15.23 16.06
N LEU A 4 -8.58 15.66 14.91
CA LEU A 4 -8.96 15.18 13.59
C LEU A 4 -8.45 13.74 13.35
N LEU A 5 -7.20 13.46 13.73
CA LEU A 5 -6.62 12.12 13.72
C LEU A 5 -7.40 11.15 14.62
N GLY A 6 -7.74 11.56 15.84
CA GLY A 6 -8.56 10.75 16.75
C GLY A 6 -9.95 10.41 16.19
N TYR A 7 -10.57 11.35 15.47
CA TYR A 7 -11.83 11.09 14.77
C TYR A 7 -11.68 10.01 13.68
N PHE A 8 -10.65 10.11 12.83
CA PHE A 8 -10.43 9.11 11.77
C PHE A 8 -10.14 7.72 12.34
N PHE A 9 -9.33 7.63 13.40
CA PHE A 9 -9.07 6.36 14.08
C PHE A 9 -10.33 5.74 14.66
N LYS A 10 -11.13 6.51 15.39
CA LYS A 10 -12.36 6.00 16.01
C LYS A 10 -13.37 5.53 14.97
N ARG A 11 -13.42 6.19 13.81
CA ARG A 11 -14.29 5.81 12.69
C ARG A 11 -13.85 4.49 12.06
N ASP A 12 -12.54 4.32 11.84
CA ASP A 12 -11.97 3.22 11.07
C ASP A 12 -11.47 2.06 11.94
N GLN A 13 -11.60 2.16 13.27
CA GLN A 13 -11.28 1.10 14.23
C GLN A 13 -11.94 -0.24 13.89
N VAL A 14 -13.18 -0.23 13.40
CA VAL A 14 -13.91 -1.46 13.05
C VAL A 14 -13.28 -2.15 11.84
N VAL A 15 -12.77 -1.37 10.87
CA VAL A 15 -12.07 -1.91 9.70
C VAL A 15 -10.73 -2.49 10.13
N LEU A 16 -10.01 -1.81 11.01
CA LEU A 16 -8.75 -2.31 11.58
C LEU A 16 -8.97 -3.60 12.40
N LEU A 17 -9.97 -3.61 13.28
CA LEU A 17 -10.31 -4.76 14.13
C LEU A 17 -10.80 -5.96 13.30
N SER A 18 -11.61 -5.72 12.28
CA SER A 18 -12.07 -6.80 11.39
C SER A 18 -10.93 -7.38 10.56
N ALA A 19 -10.06 -6.55 9.99
CA ALA A 19 -8.87 -7.03 9.28
C ALA A 19 -7.95 -7.84 10.20
N PHE A 20 -7.70 -7.35 11.42
CA PHE A 20 -6.94 -8.08 12.43
C PHE A 20 -7.62 -9.40 12.82
N GLY A 21 -8.92 -9.39 13.08
CA GLY A 21 -9.70 -10.56 13.47
C GLY A 21 -9.75 -11.64 12.38
N ILE A 22 -10.00 -11.25 11.13
CA ILE A 22 -9.97 -12.17 9.98
C ILE A 22 -8.57 -12.77 9.82
N SER A 23 -7.53 -11.94 9.94
CA SER A 23 -6.16 -12.42 9.84
C SER A 23 -5.82 -13.42 10.95
N LEU A 24 -6.24 -13.15 12.19
CA LEU A 24 -6.04 -14.03 13.32
C LEU A 24 -6.79 -15.36 13.13
N LEU A 25 -8.06 -15.31 12.70
CA LEU A 25 -8.85 -16.51 12.40
C LEU A 25 -8.22 -17.36 11.29
N ALA A 26 -7.82 -16.74 10.17
CA ALA A 26 -7.13 -17.41 9.08
C ALA A 26 -5.85 -18.12 9.58
N CYS A 27 -5.12 -17.46 10.49
CA CYS A 27 -3.94 -18.01 11.14
C CYS A 27 -4.26 -19.20 12.06
N LEU A 28 -5.33 -19.12 12.85
CA LEU A 28 -5.77 -20.21 13.73
C LEU A 28 -6.23 -21.43 12.92
N ILE A 29 -7.01 -21.22 11.86
CA ILE A 29 -7.49 -22.27 10.96
C ILE A 29 -6.30 -22.96 10.27
N SER A 30 -5.34 -22.18 9.76
CA SER A 30 -4.10 -22.71 9.17
C SER A 30 -3.23 -23.48 10.16
N ARG A 31 -3.32 -23.16 11.46
CA ARG A 31 -2.61 -23.91 12.50
C ARG A 31 -3.31 -25.22 12.81
N ALA A 32 -4.64 -25.21 12.89
CA ALA A 32 -5.44 -26.38 13.20
C ALA A 32 -5.40 -27.41 12.06
N ASN A 33 -5.26 -26.95 10.82
CA ASN A 33 -5.21 -27.79 9.62
C ASN A 33 -3.93 -27.52 8.84
N ALA A 34 -3.00 -28.47 8.84
CA ALA A 34 -1.75 -28.39 8.08
C ALA A 34 -1.91 -28.73 6.58
N ALA A 35 -3.15 -28.98 6.13
CA ALA A 35 -3.42 -29.25 4.72
C ALA A 35 -3.07 -28.01 3.85
N PRO A 36 -2.30 -28.18 2.77
CA PRO A 36 -1.81 -27.07 1.95
C PRO A 36 -2.94 -26.27 1.28
N GLU A 37 -4.09 -26.91 1.04
CA GLU A 37 -5.27 -26.23 0.50
C GLU A 37 -5.85 -25.25 1.51
N VAL A 38 -5.92 -25.64 2.80
CA VAL A 38 -6.48 -24.80 3.87
C VAL A 38 -5.58 -23.60 4.15
N THR A 39 -4.26 -23.77 4.09
CA THR A 39 -3.31 -22.67 4.24
C THR A 39 -3.37 -21.70 3.06
N LEU A 40 -3.60 -22.19 1.84
CA LEU A 40 -3.85 -21.34 0.66
C LEU A 40 -5.14 -20.54 0.79
N PHE A 41 -6.25 -21.18 1.21
CA PHE A 41 -7.52 -20.49 1.45
C PHE A 41 -7.38 -19.39 2.53
N ALA A 42 -6.64 -19.67 3.60
CA ALA A 42 -6.36 -18.69 4.64
C ALA A 42 -5.51 -17.50 4.13
N ALA A 43 -4.50 -17.77 3.31
CA ALA A 43 -3.71 -16.71 2.66
C ALA A 43 -4.57 -15.83 1.74
N MET A 44 -5.45 -16.45 0.94
CA MET A 44 -6.39 -15.74 0.07
C MET A 44 -7.37 -14.89 0.87
N ALA A 45 -7.90 -15.41 1.99
CA ALA A 45 -8.81 -14.68 2.86
C ALA A 45 -8.17 -13.42 3.46
N ILE A 46 -6.90 -13.50 3.89
CA ILE A 46 -6.14 -12.34 4.37
C ILE A 46 -5.98 -11.29 3.28
N TYR A 47 -5.62 -11.71 2.07
CA TYR A 47 -5.48 -10.80 0.92
C TYR A 47 -6.80 -10.10 0.58
N VAL A 48 -7.90 -10.85 0.48
CA VAL A 48 -9.23 -10.29 0.21
C VAL A 48 -9.66 -9.32 1.30
N ALA A 49 -9.42 -9.65 2.58
CA ALA A 49 -9.72 -8.76 3.69
C ALA A 49 -8.92 -7.45 3.63
N ALA A 50 -7.65 -7.51 3.25
CA ALA A 50 -6.81 -6.32 3.08
C ALA A 50 -7.33 -5.43 1.94
N VAL A 51 -7.66 -6.02 0.78
CA VAL A 51 -8.21 -5.29 -0.38
C VAL A 51 -9.57 -4.68 -0.04
N ALA A 52 -10.48 -5.45 0.55
CA ALA A 52 -11.80 -4.97 0.94
C ALA A 52 -11.71 -3.85 1.99
N GLY A 53 -10.83 -4.00 2.99
CA GLY A 53 -10.54 -2.97 3.98
C GLY A 53 -10.02 -1.68 3.34
N GLY A 54 -9.11 -1.79 2.37
CA GLY A 54 -8.63 -0.65 1.57
C GLY A 54 -9.75 0.06 0.82
N ILE A 55 -10.64 -0.66 0.13
CA ILE A 55 -11.76 -0.06 -0.59
C ILE A 55 -12.72 0.66 0.38
N VAL A 56 -12.99 0.09 1.55
CA VAL A 56 -13.85 0.72 2.57
C VAL A 56 -13.23 2.01 3.10
N VAL A 57 -11.93 2.02 3.40
CA VAL A 57 -11.22 3.23 3.86
C VAL A 57 -11.23 4.29 2.76
N LEU A 58 -10.99 3.91 1.51
CA LEU A 58 -11.06 4.81 0.35
C LEU A 58 -12.44 5.47 0.22
N ALA A 59 -13.50 4.67 0.30
CA ALA A 59 -14.88 5.16 0.21
C ALA A 59 -15.22 6.11 1.37
N ARG A 60 -14.75 5.83 2.58
CA ARG A 60 -14.96 6.68 3.76
C ARG A 60 -14.16 7.98 3.70
N ASP A 61 -12.95 7.95 3.15
CA ASP A 61 -12.14 9.15 2.91
C ASP A 61 -12.78 10.04 1.84
N TYR A 62 -13.26 9.44 0.74
CA TYR A 62 -14.05 10.14 -0.28
C TYR A 62 -15.30 10.81 0.31
N ARG A 63 -16.12 10.07 1.07
CA ARG A 63 -17.34 10.63 1.69
C ARG A 63 -17.04 11.78 2.65
N ALA A 64 -15.90 11.76 3.34
CA ALA A 64 -15.49 12.81 4.26
C ALA A 64 -15.10 14.10 3.55
N PHE A 65 -14.31 14.03 2.47
CA PHE A 65 -13.71 15.22 1.87
C PHE A 65 -14.30 15.65 0.53
N CYS A 66 -15.02 14.78 -0.16
CA CYS A 66 -15.53 15.02 -1.51
C CYS A 66 -16.97 14.54 -1.73
N GLY A 67 -17.55 13.81 -0.78
CA GLY A 67 -18.94 13.37 -0.81
C GLY A 67 -19.81 14.05 0.24
N ASP A 68 -20.82 13.35 0.74
CA ASP A 68 -21.91 13.92 1.53
C ASP A 68 -21.49 14.65 2.82
N ARG A 69 -20.33 14.32 3.39
CA ARG A 69 -19.82 14.95 4.61
C ARG A 69 -18.83 16.08 4.33
N SER A 70 -18.54 16.39 3.06
CA SER A 70 -17.61 17.46 2.69
C SER A 70 -17.98 18.84 3.24
N PRO A 71 -19.27 19.25 3.34
CA PRO A 71 -19.61 20.58 3.86
C PRO A 71 -19.16 20.78 5.31
N PHE A 72 -19.23 19.73 6.14
CA PHE A 72 -18.75 19.77 7.53
C PHE A 72 -17.23 20.00 7.61
N PHE A 73 -16.47 19.33 6.74
CA PHE A 73 -15.01 19.48 6.72
C PHE A 73 -14.56 20.79 6.05
N ALA A 74 -15.35 21.32 5.11
CA ALA A 74 -15.10 22.62 4.48
C ALA A 74 -15.35 23.81 5.44
N ALA A 75 -16.26 23.65 6.42
CA ALA A 75 -16.51 24.66 7.44
C ALA A 75 -15.38 24.81 8.48
N LEU A 76 -14.42 23.89 8.50
CA LEU A 76 -13.27 23.99 9.40
C LEU A 76 -12.26 25.01 8.84
N PRO A 77 -11.70 25.92 9.66
CA PRO A 77 -10.70 26.91 9.23
C PRO A 77 -9.33 26.24 9.04
N LEU A 78 -9.23 25.33 8.06
CA LEU A 78 -8.04 24.55 7.74
C LEU A 78 -7.59 24.87 6.33
N THR A 79 -6.27 25.02 6.14
CA THR A 79 -5.71 25.19 4.79
C THR A 79 -5.64 23.84 4.07
N GLY A 80 -5.69 23.83 2.73
CA GLY A 80 -5.61 22.60 1.95
C GLY A 80 -4.36 21.76 2.22
N ARG A 81 -3.23 22.42 2.52
CA ARG A 81 -1.99 21.74 2.96
C ARG A 81 -2.16 21.02 4.30
N GLN A 82 -2.87 21.61 5.26
CA GLN A 82 -3.13 20.99 6.55
C GLN A 82 -4.07 19.78 6.42
N VAL A 83 -5.07 19.87 5.54
CA VAL A 83 -6.00 18.76 5.26
C VAL A 83 -5.27 17.60 4.60
N VAL A 84 -4.49 17.86 3.54
CA VAL A 84 -3.72 16.82 2.83
C VAL A 84 -2.67 16.22 3.76
N GLY A 85 -1.95 17.02 4.56
CA GLY A 85 -0.97 16.52 5.52
C GLY A 85 -1.59 15.64 6.62
N ALA A 86 -2.76 16.01 7.15
CA ALA A 86 -3.46 15.20 8.13
C ALA A 86 -3.97 13.87 7.54
N ARG A 87 -4.45 13.89 6.29
CA ARG A 87 -4.85 12.67 5.55
C ARG A 87 -3.63 11.80 5.27
N PHE A 88 -2.50 12.39 4.87
CA PHE A 88 -1.26 11.65 4.63
C PHE A 88 -0.79 10.92 5.90
N ALA A 89 -0.75 11.61 7.03
CA ALA A 89 -0.36 11.01 8.31
C ALA A 89 -1.33 9.91 8.75
N TYR A 90 -2.64 10.14 8.61
CA TYR A 90 -3.66 9.16 8.97
C TYR A 90 -3.58 7.90 8.09
N LEU A 91 -3.57 8.05 6.77
CA LEU A 91 -3.51 6.94 5.82
C LEU A 91 -2.17 6.21 5.94
N GLY A 92 -1.07 6.93 6.15
CA GLY A 92 0.25 6.34 6.37
C GLY A 92 0.29 5.47 7.62
N LEU A 93 -0.29 5.93 8.73
CA LEU A 93 -0.38 5.13 9.95
C LEU A 93 -1.28 3.90 9.76
N LEU A 94 -2.42 4.07 9.08
CA LEU A 94 -3.34 2.96 8.79
C LEU A 94 -2.69 1.89 7.90
N LEU A 95 -1.99 2.31 6.84
CA LEU A 95 -1.24 1.40 5.96
C LEU A 95 -0.10 0.73 6.72
N LEU A 96 0.62 1.44 7.58
CA LEU A 96 1.67 0.87 8.42
C LEU A 96 1.12 -0.22 9.35
N LEU A 97 -0.01 0.03 10.02
CA LEU A 97 -0.68 -0.99 10.85
C LEU A 97 -1.11 -2.20 10.02
N MET A 98 -1.71 -1.99 8.86
CA MET A 98 -2.12 -3.07 7.95
C MET A 98 -0.91 -3.88 7.44
N SER A 99 0.19 -3.21 7.09
CA SER A 99 1.44 -3.86 6.68
C SER A 99 2.07 -4.65 7.82
N LEU A 100 2.03 -4.17 9.07
CA LEU A 100 2.52 -4.92 10.23
C LEU A 100 1.68 -6.18 10.48
N ILE A 101 0.35 -6.07 10.42
CA ILE A 101 -0.57 -7.21 10.54
C ILE A 101 -0.27 -8.23 9.42
N GLY A 102 -0.17 -7.74 8.18
CA GLY A 102 0.15 -8.54 7.01
C GLY A 102 1.53 -9.21 7.09
N ALA A 103 2.56 -8.50 7.56
CA ALA A 103 3.91 -9.03 7.69
C ALA A 103 4.00 -10.11 8.78
N PHE A 104 3.40 -9.88 9.94
CA PHE A 104 3.39 -10.85 11.04
C PHE A 104 2.64 -12.15 10.64
N MET A 105 1.51 -12.00 9.97
CA MET A 105 0.69 -13.14 9.54
C MET A 105 1.27 -13.83 8.30
N GLY A 106 1.83 -13.06 7.36
CA GLY A 106 2.49 -13.53 6.16
C GLY A 106 3.78 -14.29 6.45
N ALA A 107 4.58 -13.85 7.42
CA ALA A 107 5.76 -14.60 7.89
C ALA A 107 5.38 -15.99 8.39
N ARG A 108 4.24 -16.11 9.10
CA ARG A 108 3.77 -17.40 9.59
C ARG A 108 3.28 -18.31 8.46
N LEU A 109 2.55 -17.75 7.49
CA LEU A 109 2.13 -18.49 6.30
C LEU A 109 3.34 -18.94 5.47
N LEU A 110 4.36 -18.11 5.33
CA LEU A 110 5.61 -18.45 4.65
C LEU A 110 6.32 -19.67 5.29
N VAL A 111 6.34 -19.75 6.62
CA VAL A 111 6.89 -20.92 7.33
C VAL A 111 6.07 -22.19 7.09
N LEU A 112 4.74 -22.06 7.00
CA LEU A 112 3.86 -23.20 6.70
C LEU A 112 4.00 -23.65 5.23
N PHE A 113 4.16 -22.71 4.29
CA PHE A 113 4.38 -22.99 2.87
C PHE A 113 5.78 -23.53 2.58
N SER A 114 6.82 -23.08 3.32
CA SER A 114 8.19 -23.59 3.12
C SER A 114 8.31 -25.06 3.50
N ALA A 115 7.55 -25.50 4.50
CA ALA A 115 7.42 -26.91 4.86
C ALA A 115 6.75 -27.75 3.76
N ALA A 116 5.87 -27.15 2.94
CA ALA A 116 5.12 -27.82 1.89
C ALA A 116 5.81 -27.81 0.50
N ILE A 117 6.58 -26.76 0.17
CA ILE A 117 7.11 -26.53 -1.20
C ILE A 117 8.55 -27.03 -1.38
N GLY A 118 9.24 -27.47 -0.33
CA GLY A 118 10.56 -28.10 -0.46
C GLY A 118 11.67 -27.13 -0.94
N GLY A 119 12.34 -26.49 0.01
CA GLY A 119 13.67 -25.88 -0.19
C GLY A 119 13.73 -24.51 -0.90
N GLN A 120 12.87 -24.20 -1.87
CA GLN A 120 12.94 -22.91 -2.60
C GLN A 120 12.71 -21.68 -1.70
N LEU A 121 11.87 -21.81 -0.68
CA LEU A 121 11.64 -20.75 0.31
C LEU A 121 12.82 -20.57 1.28
N ASN A 122 13.63 -21.61 1.50
CA ASN A 122 14.81 -21.50 2.37
C ASN A 122 15.86 -20.57 1.75
N PHE A 123 16.02 -20.60 0.43
CA PHE A 123 16.89 -19.67 -0.29
C PHE A 123 16.46 -18.21 -0.05
N VAL A 124 15.17 -17.89 -0.15
CA VAL A 124 14.65 -16.53 0.10
C VAL A 124 14.90 -16.09 1.54
N ILE A 125 14.68 -16.98 2.50
CA ILE A 125 14.91 -16.72 3.92
C ILE A 125 16.41 -16.48 4.21
N GLU A 126 17.30 -17.24 3.58
CA GLU A 126 18.75 -17.05 3.70
C GLU A 126 19.21 -15.71 3.10
N GLN A 127 18.72 -15.35 1.92
CA GLN A 127 19.01 -14.04 1.31
C GLN A 127 18.53 -12.88 2.22
N LEU A 128 17.33 -12.98 2.77
CA LEU A 128 16.82 -12.00 3.73
C LEU A 128 17.70 -11.92 4.98
N LYS A 129 18.14 -13.06 5.54
CA LYS A 129 19.06 -13.09 6.70
C LYS A 129 20.37 -12.37 6.40
N VAL A 130 20.96 -12.59 5.23
CA VAL A 130 22.19 -11.90 4.80
C VAL A 130 21.95 -10.41 4.70
N MET A 131 20.85 -9.97 4.08
CA MET A 131 20.51 -8.54 3.99
C MET A 131 20.25 -7.91 5.37
N TYR A 132 19.58 -8.61 6.28
CA TYR A 132 19.34 -8.14 7.65
C TYR A 132 20.60 -8.15 8.52
N SER A 133 21.60 -8.96 8.20
CA SER A 133 22.87 -8.99 8.94
C SER A 133 23.75 -7.76 8.67
N GLN A 134 23.47 -7.02 7.60
CA GLN A 134 24.25 -5.86 7.17
C GLN A 134 23.51 -4.54 7.49
N PRO A 135 24.18 -3.54 8.10
CA PRO A 135 23.56 -2.24 8.37
C PRO A 135 23.04 -1.54 7.10
N SER A 136 23.76 -1.69 5.98
CA SER A 136 23.37 -1.17 4.66
C SER A 136 22.11 -1.87 4.11
N GLY A 137 21.98 -3.18 4.30
CA GLY A 137 20.80 -3.94 3.87
C GLY A 137 19.54 -3.58 4.67
N ILE A 138 19.66 -3.39 5.98
CA ILE A 138 18.55 -2.88 6.82
C ILE A 138 18.12 -1.49 6.36
N ALA A 139 19.08 -0.58 6.13
CA ALA A 139 18.79 0.78 5.66
C ALA A 139 18.08 0.77 4.29
N LEU A 140 18.52 -0.10 3.37
CA LEU A 140 17.90 -0.29 2.05
C LEU A 140 16.46 -0.80 2.15
N ILE A 141 16.22 -1.88 2.92
CA ILE A 141 14.89 -2.45 3.09
C ILE A 141 13.95 -1.44 3.76
N GLY A 142 14.42 -0.78 4.82
CA GLY A 142 13.64 0.21 5.56
C GLY A 142 13.25 1.40 4.69
N SER A 143 14.17 1.90 3.87
CA SER A 143 13.89 3.03 2.98
C SER A 143 12.98 2.66 1.80
N LEU A 144 13.15 1.48 1.18
CA LEU A 144 12.20 0.96 0.19
C LEU A 144 10.80 0.79 0.79
N PHE A 145 10.70 0.29 2.02
CA PHE A 145 9.44 0.17 2.73
C PHE A 145 8.76 1.52 2.96
N LEU A 146 9.50 2.52 3.44
CA LEU A 146 8.98 3.88 3.66
C LEU A 146 8.55 4.55 2.35
N LEU A 147 9.33 4.37 1.28
CA LEU A 147 9.04 4.89 -0.04
C LEU A 147 7.78 4.26 -0.63
N ASN A 148 7.64 2.94 -0.55
CA ASN A 148 6.42 2.23 -0.94
C ASN A 148 5.20 2.71 -0.15
N LEU A 149 5.32 2.85 1.19
CA LEU A 149 4.24 3.42 2.01
C LEU A 149 3.86 4.83 1.54
N GLY A 150 4.83 5.70 1.29
CA GLY A 150 4.60 7.04 0.77
C GLY A 150 3.86 7.04 -0.57
N THR A 151 4.29 6.19 -1.51
CA THR A 151 3.67 6.03 -2.83
C THR A 151 2.22 5.58 -2.71
N GLN A 152 1.94 4.59 -1.87
CA GLN A 152 0.57 4.09 -1.66
C GLN A 152 -0.34 5.17 -1.08
N VAL A 153 0.12 5.94 -0.09
CA VAL A 153 -0.64 7.06 0.47
C VAL A 153 -0.90 8.12 -0.60
N ALA A 154 0.11 8.50 -1.37
CA ALA A 154 -0.01 9.51 -2.42
C ALA A 154 -0.98 9.08 -3.53
N LEU A 155 -0.92 7.82 -3.95
CA LEU A 155 -1.83 7.22 -4.93
C LEU A 155 -3.27 7.25 -4.42
N TRP A 156 -3.47 6.98 -3.12
CA TRP A 156 -4.79 7.06 -2.50
C TRP A 156 -5.36 8.47 -2.49
N LEU A 157 -4.54 9.45 -2.07
CA LEU A 157 -4.92 10.87 -2.07
C LEU A 157 -5.23 11.37 -3.48
N PHE A 158 -4.40 10.98 -4.45
CA PHE A 158 -4.58 11.27 -5.86
C PHE A 158 -5.91 10.68 -6.38
N ALA A 159 -6.18 9.41 -6.10
CA ALA A 159 -7.39 8.72 -6.52
C ALA A 159 -8.67 9.39 -5.98
N VAL A 160 -8.69 9.77 -4.70
CA VAL A 160 -9.83 10.51 -4.13
C VAL A 160 -9.97 11.90 -4.78
N SER A 161 -8.86 12.58 -5.04
CA SER A 161 -8.87 13.95 -5.55
C SER A 161 -9.33 14.04 -7.00
N VAL A 162 -8.78 13.18 -7.86
CA VAL A 162 -9.10 13.10 -9.29
C VAL A 162 -10.41 12.36 -9.51
N GLY A 163 -10.66 11.27 -8.77
CA GLY A 163 -11.90 10.51 -8.85
C GLY A 163 -13.15 11.29 -8.41
N SER A 164 -12.97 12.42 -7.72
CA SER A 164 -14.06 13.32 -7.34
C SER A 164 -14.28 14.49 -8.29
N GLU A 165 -13.56 14.56 -9.41
CA GLU A 165 -13.74 15.62 -10.40
C GLU A 165 -15.03 15.44 -11.22
N ARG A 166 -15.46 16.52 -11.88
CA ARG A 166 -16.77 16.62 -12.56
C ARG A 166 -17.07 15.43 -13.48
N THR A 167 -16.06 14.94 -14.19
CA THR A 167 -16.16 13.81 -15.13
C THR A 167 -16.49 12.48 -14.45
N LEU A 168 -15.94 12.26 -13.26
CA LEU A 168 -16.05 11.00 -12.52
C LEU A 168 -17.04 11.07 -11.35
N ARG A 169 -17.50 12.27 -10.98
CA ARG A 169 -18.47 12.52 -9.91
C ARG A 169 -19.78 11.75 -10.11
N ARG A 170 -20.19 11.49 -11.36
CA ARG A 170 -21.37 10.66 -11.69
C ARG A 170 -21.31 9.24 -11.11
N PHE A 171 -20.12 8.73 -10.85
CA PHE A 171 -19.91 7.40 -10.27
C PHE A 171 -19.81 7.41 -8.74
N SER A 172 -20.00 8.57 -8.08
CA SER A 172 -19.88 8.70 -6.62
C SER A 172 -18.57 8.08 -6.11
N PHE A 173 -18.61 7.15 -5.15
CA PHE A 173 -17.45 6.43 -4.63
C PHE A 173 -16.73 5.57 -5.69
N GLY A 174 -17.43 5.17 -6.75
CA GLY A 174 -16.86 4.39 -7.85
C GLY A 174 -15.84 5.17 -8.65
N GLY A 175 -15.93 6.51 -8.69
CA GLY A 175 -14.95 7.38 -9.34
C GLY A 175 -13.54 7.22 -8.75
N PRO A 176 -13.34 7.46 -7.45
CA PRO A 176 -12.06 7.21 -6.77
C PRO A 176 -11.54 5.78 -6.89
N VAL A 177 -12.41 4.77 -6.78
CA VAL A 177 -12.00 3.36 -6.91
C VAL A 177 -11.47 3.08 -8.31
N LEU A 178 -12.15 3.56 -9.35
CA LEU A 178 -11.73 3.38 -10.73
C LEU A 178 -10.39 4.08 -11.01
N VAL A 179 -10.21 5.31 -10.51
CA VAL A 179 -8.92 6.01 -10.65
C VAL A 179 -7.80 5.26 -9.91
N TYR A 180 -8.07 4.76 -8.70
CA TYR A 180 -7.11 3.95 -7.94
C TYR A 180 -6.65 2.74 -8.75
N ILE A 181 -7.58 1.97 -9.31
CA ILE A 181 -7.27 0.77 -10.11
C ILE A 181 -6.50 1.14 -11.38
N LEU A 182 -6.96 2.12 -12.16
CA LEU A 182 -6.28 2.53 -13.41
C LEU A 182 -4.88 3.08 -13.15
N THR A 183 -4.70 3.86 -12.08
CA THR A 183 -3.38 4.41 -11.73
C THR A 183 -2.45 3.29 -11.27
N ALA A 184 -2.94 2.33 -10.48
CA ALA A 184 -2.15 1.18 -10.06
C ALA A 184 -1.70 0.32 -11.26
N LEU A 185 -2.59 0.07 -12.23
CA LEU A 185 -2.26 -0.64 -13.47
C LEU A 185 -1.24 0.14 -14.31
N GLY A 186 -1.41 1.46 -14.42
CA GLY A 186 -0.49 2.33 -15.17
C GLY A 186 0.92 2.32 -14.57
N ILE A 187 1.04 2.45 -13.24
CA ILE A 187 2.33 2.37 -12.54
C ILE A 187 2.95 0.98 -12.73
N GLY A 188 2.17 -0.09 -12.54
CA GLY A 188 2.68 -1.45 -12.75
C GLY A 188 3.18 -1.69 -14.19
N ALA A 189 2.50 -1.15 -15.19
CA ALA A 189 2.95 -1.22 -16.58
C ALA A 189 4.26 -0.44 -16.80
N ILE A 190 4.40 0.76 -16.22
CA ILE A 190 5.62 1.57 -16.29
C ILE A 190 6.78 0.85 -15.61
N ASP A 191 6.58 0.30 -14.41
CA ASP A 191 7.59 -0.46 -13.69
C ASP A 191 8.05 -1.68 -14.49
N THR A 192 7.12 -2.39 -15.13
CA THR A 192 7.42 -3.54 -15.99
C THR A 192 8.23 -3.13 -17.23
N LEU A 193 7.84 -2.04 -17.89
CA LEU A 193 8.57 -1.52 -19.06
C LEU A 193 9.96 -1.03 -18.70
N LEU A 194 10.12 -0.34 -17.56
CA LEU A 194 11.42 0.11 -17.06
C LEU A 194 12.32 -1.06 -16.69
N GLY A 195 11.77 -2.10 -16.04
CA GLY A 195 12.51 -3.32 -15.75
C GLY A 195 12.99 -4.04 -17.02
N ALA A 196 12.21 -3.99 -18.11
CA ALA A 196 12.61 -4.54 -19.40
C ALA A 196 13.69 -3.69 -20.12
N LEU A 197 13.65 -2.36 -19.97
CA LEU A 197 14.59 -1.43 -20.62
C LEU A 197 15.92 -1.29 -19.87
N PHE A 198 15.93 -1.52 -18.56
CA PHE A 198 17.11 -1.44 -17.71
C PHE A 198 17.31 -2.77 -16.95
N PRO A 199 17.90 -3.80 -17.58
CA PRO A 199 18.03 -5.15 -17.03
C PRO A 199 19.17 -5.27 -15.99
N PHE A 200 19.34 -4.26 -15.14
CA PHE A 200 20.06 -4.46 -13.87
C PHE A 200 19.00 -5.05 -12.94
N GLY A 201 18.95 -6.37 -12.72
CA GLY A 201 17.67 -7.04 -12.42
C GLY A 201 17.55 -7.76 -11.07
N PHE A 202 16.74 -7.21 -10.16
CA PHE A 202 15.75 -7.98 -9.41
C PHE A 202 14.42 -7.87 -10.17
N VAL A 203 13.98 -8.96 -10.79
CA VAL A 203 12.69 -9.03 -11.47
C VAL A 203 11.65 -9.54 -10.47
N PHE A 204 10.68 -8.70 -10.11
CA PHE A 204 9.48 -9.13 -9.39
C PHE A 204 8.36 -9.39 -10.40
N GLU A 205 8.36 -10.56 -11.02
CA GLU A 205 7.24 -11.04 -11.84
C GLU A 205 6.15 -11.61 -10.93
N TRP A 206 5.03 -10.89 -10.79
CA TRP A 206 3.81 -11.47 -10.23
C TRP A 206 3.14 -12.34 -11.30
N GLY A 207 3.35 -13.65 -11.22
CA GLY A 207 2.54 -14.63 -11.96
C GLY A 207 3.27 -15.84 -12.54
N ARG A 208 4.62 -15.85 -12.59
CA ARG A 208 5.38 -17.02 -13.10
C ARG A 208 6.71 -17.21 -12.38
N GLY A 209 6.67 -17.72 -11.15
CA GLY A 209 7.86 -18.26 -10.47
C GLY A 209 8.86 -17.21 -10.00
N PHE A 210 9.24 -17.31 -8.73
CA PHE A 210 10.27 -16.45 -8.13
C PHE A 210 11.64 -16.75 -8.76
N PHE A 211 12.08 -15.94 -9.73
CA PHE A 211 13.46 -15.95 -10.19
C PHE A 211 14.25 -14.86 -9.46
N PHE A 212 14.87 -15.26 -8.35
CA PHE A 212 15.95 -14.49 -7.74
C PHE A 212 17.19 -14.64 -8.62
N GLY A 213 17.50 -13.60 -9.41
CA GLY A 213 18.82 -13.48 -10.02
C GLY A 213 19.90 -13.45 -8.93
N ALA A 214 20.99 -14.18 -9.15
CA ALA A 214 22.12 -14.20 -8.22
C ALA A 214 22.66 -12.78 -8.04
N ILE A 215 22.53 -12.25 -6.83
CA ILE A 215 23.16 -10.99 -6.43
C ILE A 215 24.67 -11.20 -6.53
N GLN A 216 25.35 -10.53 -7.47
CA GLN A 216 26.79 -10.32 -7.34
C GLN A 216 26.99 -9.21 -6.29
N PRO A 217 27.58 -9.53 -5.12
CA PRO A 217 27.44 -8.72 -3.90
C PRO A 217 28.17 -7.37 -3.92
N GLU A 218 29.02 -7.07 -4.92
CA GLU A 218 29.97 -5.96 -4.78
C GLU A 218 29.68 -4.70 -5.60
N GLN A 219 28.84 -4.70 -6.64
CA GLN A 219 28.68 -3.48 -7.48
C GLN A 219 27.26 -3.16 -7.99
N GLU A 220 26.31 -4.08 -8.00
CA GLU A 220 24.99 -3.83 -8.64
C GLU A 220 23.85 -3.47 -7.68
N LEU A 221 24.07 -3.51 -6.37
CA LEU A 221 23.02 -3.24 -5.37
C LEU A 221 22.50 -1.78 -5.40
N PHE A 222 23.22 -0.86 -6.05
CA PHE A 222 22.92 0.58 -6.05
C PHE A 222 22.18 1.09 -7.30
N GLY A 223 22.24 0.40 -8.44
CA GLY A 223 21.59 0.87 -9.69
C GLY A 223 20.07 0.71 -9.70
N LEU A 224 19.60 -0.44 -9.20
CA LEU A 224 18.19 -0.84 -9.08
C LEU A 224 17.34 0.00 -8.11
N PRO A 225 17.79 0.28 -6.87
CA PRO A 225 16.99 1.09 -5.96
C PRO A 225 16.84 2.51 -6.52
N LEU A 226 17.83 3.08 -7.19
CA LEU A 226 17.78 4.48 -7.59
C LEU A 226 16.64 4.81 -8.57
N THR A 227 16.36 3.93 -9.54
CA THR A 227 15.24 4.13 -10.49
C THR A 227 13.88 3.99 -9.81
N ILE A 228 13.68 2.93 -9.02
CA ILE A 228 12.46 2.71 -8.22
C ILE A 228 12.22 3.88 -7.27
N TRP A 229 13.29 4.40 -6.66
CA TRP A 229 13.23 5.55 -5.76
C TRP A 229 12.83 6.82 -6.49
N ILE A 230 13.44 7.10 -7.65
CA ILE A 230 13.11 8.29 -8.45
C ILE A 230 11.65 8.23 -8.90
N VAL A 231 11.20 7.11 -9.47
CA VAL A 231 9.82 6.97 -9.95
C VAL A 231 8.84 7.11 -8.80
N SER A 232 9.08 6.42 -7.69
CA SER A 232 8.21 6.50 -6.51
C SER A 232 8.20 7.89 -5.90
N ALA A 233 9.36 8.55 -5.76
CA ALA A 233 9.44 9.91 -5.24
C ALA A 233 8.69 10.91 -6.14
N LEU A 234 8.79 10.75 -7.47
CA LEU A 234 8.03 11.54 -8.43
C LEU A 234 6.52 11.26 -8.31
N CYS A 235 6.11 10.00 -8.21
CA CYS A 235 4.70 9.62 -7.99
C CYS A 235 4.15 10.25 -6.70
N VAL A 236 4.93 10.22 -5.62
CA VAL A 236 4.56 10.86 -4.34
C VAL A 236 4.43 12.37 -4.52
N ALA A 237 5.42 13.03 -5.10
CA ALA A 237 5.42 14.47 -5.29
C ALA A 237 4.25 14.93 -6.17
N LEU A 238 4.04 14.27 -7.31
CA LEU A 238 2.96 14.58 -8.25
C LEU A 238 1.58 14.30 -7.65
N GLY A 239 1.41 13.17 -6.95
CA GLY A 239 0.17 12.80 -6.29
C GLY A 239 -0.23 13.80 -5.20
N LEU A 240 0.73 14.19 -4.35
CA LEU A 240 0.53 15.19 -3.30
C LEU A 240 0.25 16.58 -3.87
N TRP A 241 1.03 17.01 -4.86
CA TRP A 241 0.84 18.30 -5.51
C TRP A 241 -0.55 18.40 -6.15
N ARG A 242 -0.94 17.40 -6.93
CA ARG A 242 -2.24 17.38 -7.61
C ARG A 242 -3.41 17.29 -6.62
N SER A 243 -3.24 16.54 -5.54
CA SER A 243 -4.22 16.47 -4.45
C SER A 243 -4.40 17.82 -3.74
N ALA A 244 -3.30 18.50 -3.43
CA ALA A 244 -3.34 19.82 -2.78
C ALA A 244 -3.97 20.88 -3.69
N TYR A 245 -3.61 20.88 -4.97
CA TYR A 245 -4.18 21.78 -5.97
C TYR A 245 -5.70 21.57 -6.14
N SER A 246 -6.14 20.32 -6.29
CA SER A 246 -7.57 19.97 -6.43
C SER A 246 -8.39 20.46 -5.23
N HIS A 247 -7.84 20.33 -4.02
CA HIS A 247 -8.53 20.75 -2.81
C HIS A 247 -8.70 22.28 -2.74
N ASN A 248 -7.67 23.04 -3.10
CA ASN A 248 -7.73 24.51 -3.10
C ASN A 248 -8.76 25.04 -4.13
N GLN A 249 -8.84 24.45 -5.33
CA GLN A 249 -9.81 24.86 -6.34
C GLN A 249 -11.26 24.53 -5.96
N LYS A 250 -11.49 23.48 -5.17
CA LYS A 250 -12.83 23.13 -4.69
C LYS A 250 -13.33 24.08 -3.61
N LEU A 251 -12.44 24.71 -2.85
CA LEU A 251 -12.78 25.71 -1.84
C LEU A 251 -13.08 27.08 -2.46
N SER A 252 -12.54 27.41 -3.63
CA SER A 252 -12.81 28.69 -4.33
C SER A 252 -14.07 28.68 -5.21
N ALA A 253 -14.77 27.54 -5.29
CA ALA A 253 -15.99 27.38 -6.08
C ALA A 253 -17.28 27.54 -5.25
N TYR A 254 -17.12 27.84 -3.95
CA TYR A 254 -18.17 28.25 -3.01
C TYR A 254 -17.90 29.68 -2.59
#